data_AF-A0A951M8I7-F1
#
_entry.id   AF-A0A951M8I7-F1
#
_cell.length_a   1.000
_cell.length_b   1.000
_cell.length_c   1.000
_cell.angle_alpha   90.00
_cell.angle_beta   90.00
_cell.angle_gamma   90.00
#
_symmetry.space_group_name_H-M   'P 1'
#
loop_
_entity.id
_entity.type
_entity.pdbx_description
1 polymer ?
#
loop_
_entity_poly.entity_id
_entity_poly.type
_entity_poly.pdbx_seq_one_letter_code
_entity_poly.pdbx_strand_id
1 'polypeptide(L)' 'MELSEVIWPALALVMVFEGVLPLVAPRLWRRVFTDMLTLRDGQLRFFGLICLGSGVLLWWSLG' A
#
# COMPACT_ATOMS: atom_id res chain seq x y z
N MET A 1 -12.07 23.38 -4.81
CA MET A 1 -12.38 22.01 -4.38
C MET A 1 -12.07 21.96 -2.91
N GLU A 2 -13.07 21.65 -2.09
CA GLU A 2 -12.87 21.56 -0.65
C GLU A 2 -12.05 20.30 -0.33
N LEU A 3 -11.15 20.39 0.64
CA LEU A 3 -10.31 19.24 1.03
C LEU A 3 -11.16 18.02 1.46
N SER A 4 -12.32 18.30 2.05
CA SER A 4 -13.31 17.28 2.45
C SER A 4 -13.83 16.46 1.27
N GLU A 5 -14.00 17.05 0.09
CA GLU A 5 -14.50 16.36 -1.10
C GLU A 5 -13.50 15.34 -1.65
N VAL A 6 -12.22 15.46 -1.30
CA VAL A 6 -11.16 14.53 -1.73
C VAL A 6 -10.78 13.56 -0.63
N ILE A 7 -10.63 14.04 0.61
CA ILE A 7 -10.14 13.21 1.72
C ILE A 7 -11.12 12.07 2.02
N TRP A 8 -12.42 12.33 2.09
CA TRP A 8 -13.39 11.30 2.46
C TRP A 8 -13.46 10.17 1.42
N PRO A 9 -13.55 10.45 0.10
CA PRO A 9 -13.50 9.39 -0.91
C PRO A 9 -12.15 8.68 -0.99
N ALA A 10 -11.03 9.41 -0.90
CA ALA A 10 -9.70 8.80 -0.93
C ALA A 10 -9.50 7.84 0.25
N LEU A 11 -9.91 8.24 1.45
CA LEU A 11 -9.85 7.38 2.64
C LEU A 11 -10.75 6.15 2.49
N ALA A 12 -11.98 6.32 1.99
CA ALA A 12 -12.89 5.20 1.75
C ALA A 12 -12.28 4.18 0.76
N LEU A 13 -11.64 4.64 -0.31
CA LEU A 13 -10.97 3.76 -1.27
C LEU A 13 -9.79 3.03 -0.63
N VAL A 14 -8.94 3.72 0.15
CA VAL A 14 -7.82 3.08 0.87
C VAL A 14 -8.34 1.96 1.79
N MET A 15 -9.41 2.21 2.55
CA MET A 15 -10.01 1.20 3.43
C MET A 15 -10.57 0.00 2.64
N VAL A 16 -11.21 0.24 1.50
CA VAL A 16 -11.71 -0.84 0.63
C VAL A 16 -10.54 -1.68 0.12
N PHE A 17 -9.51 -1.06 -0.46
CA PHE A 17 -8.37 -1.79 -0.99
C PHE A 17 -7.59 -2.55 0.09
N GLU A 18 -7.41 -1.96 1.27
CA GLU A 18 -6.75 -2.61 2.41
C GLU A 18 -7.55 -3.81 2.92
N GLY A 19 -8.89 -3.73 2.90
CA GLY A 19 -9.79 -4.81 3.33
C GLY A 19 -10.00 -5.94 2.31
N VAL A 20 -9.81 -5.70 1.02
CA VAL A 20 -10.07 -6.71 -0.03
C VAL A 20 -9.13 -7.91 0.10
N LEU A 21 -7.82 -7.69 0.30
CA LEU A 21 -6.85 -8.78 0.37
C LEU A 21 -7.08 -9.75 1.56
N PRO A 22 -7.28 -9.27 2.81
CA PRO A 22 -7.59 -10.15 3.93
C PRO A 22 -8.95 -10.83 3.80
N LEU A 23 -9.93 -10.21 3.14
CA LEU A 23 -11.26 -10.79 2.94
C LEU A 23 -11.25 -11.91 1.88
N VAL A 24 -10.58 -11.69 0.74
CA VAL A 24 -10.54 -12.64 -0.38
C VAL A 24 -9.55 -13.77 -0.12
N ALA A 25 -8.37 -13.47 0.44
CA ALA A 25 -7.28 -14.44 0.58
C ALA A 25 -6.57 -14.35 1.94
N PRO A 26 -7.27 -14.67 3.05
CA PRO A 26 -6.74 -14.50 4.42
C PRO A 26 -5.46 -15.31 4.70
N ARG A 27 -5.33 -16.50 4.10
CA ARG A 27 -4.13 -17.35 4.27
C ARG A 27 -2.91 -16.76 3.57
N LEU A 28 -3.08 -16.26 2.35
CA LEU A 28 -2.02 -15.61 1.58
C LEU A 28 -1.56 -14.33 2.30
N TRP A 29 -2.53 -13.51 2.73
CA TRP A 29 -2.24 -12.28 3.47
C TRP A 29 -1.43 -12.57 4.74
N ARG A 30 -1.86 -13.54 5.57
CA ARG A 30 -1.14 -13.92 6.79
C ARG A 30 0.29 -14.38 6.51
N ARG A 31 0.50 -15.16 5.44
CA ARG A 31 1.84 -15.61 5.04
C ARG A 31 2.72 -14.43 4.66
N VAL A 32 2.27 -13.59 3.73
CA VAL A 32 3.03 -12.41 3.27
C VAL A 32 3.38 -11.49 4.43
N PHE A 33 2.43 -11.24 5.34
CA PHE A 33 2.65 -10.40 6.51
C PHE A 33 3.69 -11.02 7.45
N THR A 34 3.63 -12.32 7.67
CA THR A 34 4.60 -13.03 8.53
C THR A 34 5.99 -13.03 7.90
N ASP A 35 6.08 -13.29 6.59
CA ASP A 35 7.34 -13.21 5.85
C ASP A 35 7.93 -11.80 5.94
N MET A 36 7.11 -10.75 5.83
CA MET A 36 7.54 -9.36 6.02
C MET A 36 8.09 -9.07 7.42
N LEU A 37 7.48 -9.64 8.48
CA LEU A 37 7.97 -9.49 9.85
C LEU A 37 9.33 -10.18 10.09
N THR A 38 9.71 -11.15 9.26
CA THR A 38 11.03 -11.79 9.34
C THR A 38 12.13 -11.01 8.63
N LEU A 39 11.78 -9.99 7.85
CA LEU A 39 12.75 -9.14 7.16
C LEU A 39 13.51 -8.27 8.16
N ARG A 40 14.78 -8.01 7.87
CA ARG A 40 15.58 -7.03 8.63
C ARG A 40 15.06 -5.61 8.33
N ASP A 41 15.20 -4.69 9.28
CA ASP A 41 14.79 -3.29 9.11
C ASP A 41 15.33 -2.65 7.82
N GLY A 42 16.56 -2.99 7.42
CA GLY A 42 17.15 -2.50 6.16
C GLY A 42 16.40 -2.99 4.90
N GLN A 43 15.92 -4.22 4.90
CA GLN A 43 15.15 -4.79 3.77
C GLN A 43 13.75 -4.19 3.71
N LEU A 44 13.11 -3.99 4.87
CA LEU A 44 11.79 -3.35 4.95
C LEU A 44 11.86 -1.90 4.44
N ARG A 45 12.91 -1.15 4.83
CA ARG A 45 13.16 0.21 4.31
C ARG A 45 13.42 0.21 2.82
N PHE A 46 14.17 -0.77 2.29
CA PHE A 46 14.41 -0.88 0.85
C PHE A 46 13.12 -1.17 0.08
N PHE A 47 12.26 -2.04 0.61
CA PHE A 47 10.94 -2.29 0.04
C PHE A 47 10.09 -1.00 0.01
N GLY A 48 10.11 -0.22 1.10
CA GLY A 48 9.48 1.10 1.15
C GLY A 48 10.06 2.08 0.12
N LEU A 49 11.38 2.10 -0.07
CA LEU A 49 12.04 2.94 -1.08
C LEU A 49 11.63 2.55 -2.51
N ILE A 50 11.50 1.26 -2.80
CA ILE A 50 11.00 0.78 -4.10
C ILE A 50 9.56 1.24 -4.32
N CYS A 51 8.68 1.08 -3.34
CA CYS A 51 7.28 1.54 -3.44
C CYS A 51 7.18 3.06 -3.63
N LEU A 52 7.98 3.84 -2.89
CA LEU A 52 8.00 5.29 -3.04
C LEU A 52 8.53 5.70 -4.42
N GLY A 53 9.64 5.08 -4.85
CA GLY A 53 10.28 5.36 -6.13
C GLY A 53 9.39 4.98 -7.32
N SER A 54 8.72 3.82 -7.27
CA SER A 54 7.79 3.40 -8.32
C SER A 54 6.55 4.31 -8.38
N GLY A 55 6.04 4.77 -7.23
CA GLY A 55 4.95 5.74 -7.17
C GLY A 55 5.32 7.08 -7.83
N VAL A 56 6.50 7.62 -7.51
CA VAL A 56 7.01 8.85 -8.14
C VAL A 56 7.24 8.65 -9.64
N LEU A 57 7.81 7.50 -10.04
CA LEU A 57 8.05 7.18 -11.44
C LEU A 57 6.74 7.07 -12.24
N LEU A 58 5.73 6.40 -11.66
CA LEU A 58 4.40 6.28 -12.28
C LEU A 58 3.75 7.65 -12.42
N TRP A 59 3.76 8.46 -11.34
CA TRP A 59 3.27 9.83 -11.39
C TRP A 59 3.94 10.64 -12.50
N TRP A 60 5.26 10.53 -12.63
CA TRP A 60 6.01 11.19 -13.70
C TRP A 60 5.64 10.66 -15.09
N SER A 61 5.35 9.37 -15.25
CA SER A 61 5.00 8.78 -16.55
C SER A 61 3.56 9.07 -17.00
N LEU A 62 2.66 9.33 -16.06
CA LEU A 62 1.23 9.58 -16.27
C LEU A 62 0.89 11.08 -16.35
N GLY A 63 1.85 11.96 -16.04
CA GLY A 63 1.76 13.41 -16.19
C GLY A 63 2.38 13.89 -17.49
#